data_AF-E6KS73-F1
#
_entry.id   AF-E6KS73-F1
#
_cell.length_a   1.000
_cell.length_b   1.000
_cell.length_c   1.000
_cell.angle_alpha   90.00
_cell.angle_beta   90.00
_cell.angle_gamma   90.00
#
_symmetry.space_group_name_H-M   'P 1'
#
loop_
_entity.id
_entity.type
_entity.pdbx_description
1 polymer ?
#
loop_
_entity_poly.entity_id
_entity_poly.type
_entity_poly.pdbx_seq_one_letter_code
_entity_poly.pdbx_strand_id
1 'polypeptide(L)'
;MACRSEYLSAFVAICMVLNRRSRFSVFSQAESRERANDVREAMLGRLAAWRQREDNVPFQRAETIMCAADPGCDNPAEAALLWVIKSVSAFDVVTQHEIVINGRRYFADIAIPELMIIFEFDGIGKLGTNEADFARAKREWIARDNDLRAAGWKTYRVSWPDYEDLVRLRAWVIEIVGLRQSSIPASAQGLWVKPTKACDGPDRRFHVTWSQRDARG
;
A
#
# COMPACT_ATOMS: atom_id res chain seq x y z
N MET A 1 -13.92 16.18 8.40
CA MET A 1 -12.49 15.84 8.52
C MET A 1 -12.29 14.36 8.26
N ALA A 2 -11.31 13.99 7.43
CA ALA A 2 -11.09 12.61 7.02
C ALA A 2 -10.96 11.60 8.18
N CYS A 3 -10.44 12.04 9.34
CA CYS A 3 -10.31 11.18 10.55
C CYS A 3 -11.65 10.84 11.24
N ARG A 4 -12.77 11.49 10.89
CA ARG A 4 -14.09 11.21 11.47
C ARG A 4 -14.88 10.15 10.71
N SER A 5 -14.60 9.90 9.42
CA SER A 5 -15.50 9.09 8.59
C SER A 5 -14.98 7.70 8.22
N GLU A 6 -13.69 7.44 7.93
CA GLU A 6 -13.28 6.10 7.46
C GLU A 6 -11.76 5.82 7.54
N TYR A 7 -11.34 4.71 8.19
CA TYR A 7 -9.93 4.33 8.42
C TYR A 7 -9.13 4.21 7.12
N LEU A 8 -9.62 3.40 6.17
CA LEU A 8 -8.95 3.17 4.89
C LEU A 8 -8.71 4.47 4.13
N SER A 9 -9.74 5.30 3.97
CA SER A 9 -9.61 6.58 3.25
C SER A 9 -8.62 7.52 3.91
N ALA A 10 -8.61 7.59 5.24
CA ALA A 10 -7.64 8.39 5.98
C ALA A 10 -6.21 7.85 5.81
N PHE A 11 -6.03 6.53 5.89
CA PHE A 11 -4.73 5.89 5.67
C PHE A 11 -4.19 6.18 4.26
N VAL A 12 -5.00 5.91 3.23
CA VAL A 12 -4.64 6.18 1.84
C VAL A 12 -4.29 7.65 1.64
N ALA A 13 -5.12 8.57 2.14
CA ALA A 13 -4.86 10.00 2.02
C ALA A 13 -3.53 10.41 2.69
N ILE A 14 -3.22 9.87 3.87
CA ILE A 14 -1.96 10.16 4.57
C ILE A 14 -0.77 9.60 3.79
N CYS A 15 -0.82 8.35 3.30
CA CYS A 15 0.24 7.81 2.43
C CYS A 15 0.49 8.71 1.21
N MET A 16 -0.57 9.14 0.52
CA MET A 16 -0.47 10.03 -0.65
C MET A 16 0.11 11.41 -0.30
N VAL A 17 -0.24 11.97 0.86
CA VAL A 17 0.37 13.22 1.33
C VAL A 17 1.84 13.02 1.67
N LEU A 18 2.20 11.95 2.39
CA LEU A 18 3.58 11.65 2.74
C LEU A 18 4.44 11.45 1.48
N ASN A 19 3.98 10.65 0.52
CA ASN A 19 4.62 10.44 -0.77
C ASN A 19 4.89 11.79 -1.48
N ARG A 20 3.83 12.59 -1.69
CA ARG A 20 3.93 13.83 -2.46
C ARG A 20 4.76 14.91 -1.77
N ARG A 21 4.64 15.04 -0.44
CA ARG A 21 5.37 16.06 0.35
C ARG A 21 6.84 15.70 0.54
N SER A 22 7.15 14.42 0.67
CA SER A 22 8.52 13.94 0.71
C SER A 22 9.18 13.86 -0.66
N ARG A 23 8.42 13.97 -1.76
CA ARG A 23 8.91 13.73 -3.13
C ARG A 23 9.60 12.36 -3.19
N PHE A 24 8.88 11.34 -2.75
CA PHE A 24 9.45 10.01 -2.57
C PHE A 24 10.09 9.51 -3.86
N SER A 25 11.30 8.96 -3.75
CA SER A 25 12.03 8.37 -4.86
C SER A 25 12.63 7.05 -4.42
N VAL A 26 12.36 6.00 -5.21
CA VAL A 26 12.90 4.65 -4.99
C VAL A 26 14.43 4.60 -5.05
N PHE A 27 15.07 5.58 -5.69
CA PHE A 27 16.53 5.68 -5.80
C PHE A 27 17.19 6.50 -4.70
N SER A 28 16.41 7.23 -3.89
CA SER A 28 16.86 8.07 -2.77
C SER A 28 15.92 7.90 -1.58
N GLN A 29 15.74 6.63 -1.18
CA GLN A 29 14.75 6.27 -0.17
C GLN A 29 15.08 6.83 1.20
N ALA A 30 16.35 6.88 1.59
CA ALA A 30 16.77 7.38 2.89
C ALA A 30 16.35 8.84 3.06
N GLU A 31 16.72 9.72 2.12
CA GLU A 31 16.37 11.14 2.18
C GLU A 31 14.86 11.36 2.00
N SER A 32 14.21 10.53 1.17
CA SER A 32 12.75 10.58 0.99
C SER A 32 12.01 10.22 2.29
N ARG A 33 12.44 9.18 2.99
CA ARG A 33 11.83 8.73 4.24
C ARG A 33 12.08 9.71 5.37
N GLU A 34 13.26 10.34 5.42
CA GLU A 34 13.56 11.43 6.36
C GLU A 34 12.57 12.60 6.18
N ARG A 35 12.41 13.12 4.96
CA ARG A 35 11.43 14.19 4.69
C ARG A 35 9.99 13.77 5.00
N ALA A 36 9.65 12.49 4.79
CA ALA A 36 8.33 11.97 5.16
C ALA A 36 8.14 11.92 6.69
N ASN A 37 9.19 11.60 7.45
CA ASN A 37 9.18 11.64 8.91
C ASN A 37 8.94 13.06 9.42
N ASP A 38 9.61 14.08 8.86
CA ASP A 38 9.36 15.49 9.22
C ASP A 38 7.89 15.90 9.02
N VAL A 39 7.30 15.48 7.89
CA VAL A 39 5.89 15.74 7.59
C VAL A 39 4.98 15.00 8.58
N ARG A 40 5.30 13.75 8.93
CA ARG A 40 4.55 12.96 9.90
C ARG A 40 4.62 13.59 11.29
N GLU A 41 5.79 14.01 11.75
CA GLU A 41 5.99 14.68 13.03
C GLU A 41 5.19 15.99 13.10
N ALA A 42 5.21 16.80 12.04
CA ALA A 42 4.38 18.00 11.96
C ALA A 42 2.87 17.70 12.03
N MET A 43 2.40 16.60 11.40
CA MET A 43 1.00 16.17 11.50
C MET A 43 0.63 15.73 12.93
N LEU A 44 1.48 14.90 13.56
CA LEU A 44 1.29 14.42 14.92
C LEU A 44 1.31 15.57 15.94
N GLY A 45 2.22 16.53 15.79
CA GLY A 45 2.28 17.72 16.62
C GLY A 45 1.00 18.57 16.52
N ARG A 46 0.45 18.73 15.31
CA ARG A 46 -0.84 19.41 15.11
C ARG A 46 -2.00 18.65 15.73
N LEU A 47 -2.01 17.32 15.60
CA LEU A 47 -3.03 16.46 16.21
C LEU A 47 -2.98 16.59 17.75
N ALA A 48 -1.79 16.60 18.35
CA ALA A 48 -1.59 16.77 19.79
C ALA A 48 -2.08 18.13 20.30
N ALA A 49 -1.75 19.22 19.59
CA ALA A 49 -2.22 20.56 19.92
C ALA A 49 -3.75 20.68 19.84
N TRP A 50 -4.38 19.94 18.93
CA TRP A 50 -5.83 19.89 18.78
C TRP A 50 -6.54 19.11 19.90
N ARG A 51 -5.94 18.00 20.34
CA ARG A 51 -6.44 17.22 21.48
C ARG A 51 -6.61 18.06 22.74
N GLN A 52 -5.74 19.06 22.94
CA GLN A 52 -5.83 19.97 24.09
C GLN A 52 -7.01 20.96 24.01
N ARG A 53 -7.66 21.09 22.84
CA ARG A 53 -8.71 22.10 22.57
C ARG A 53 -10.10 21.47 22.35
N GLU A 54 -10.17 20.21 21.93
CA GLU A 54 -11.42 19.48 21.69
C GLU A 54 -11.37 18.07 22.29
N ASP A 55 -12.28 17.76 23.23
CA ASP A 55 -12.36 16.44 23.88
C ASP A 55 -12.94 15.31 23.00
N ASN A 56 -13.53 15.64 21.84
CA ASN A 56 -14.31 14.70 21.02
C ASN A 56 -13.62 14.25 19.72
N VAL A 57 -12.30 14.44 19.58
CA VAL A 57 -11.54 13.95 18.42
C VAL A 57 -11.07 12.51 18.68
N PRO A 58 -11.26 11.55 17.74
CA PRO A 58 -10.75 10.18 17.90
C PRO A 58 -9.22 10.14 17.71
N PHE A 59 -8.50 10.67 18.69
CA PHE A 59 -7.06 10.92 18.63
C PHE A 59 -6.24 9.65 18.40
N GLN A 60 -6.51 8.60 19.17
CA GLN A 60 -5.81 7.32 19.06
C GLN A 60 -5.94 6.72 17.65
N ARG A 61 -7.12 6.82 17.03
CA ARG A 61 -7.33 6.38 15.64
C ARG A 61 -6.43 7.15 14.67
N ALA A 62 -6.43 8.47 14.77
CA ALA A 62 -5.65 9.32 13.87
C ALA A 62 -4.15 9.08 14.03
N GLU A 63 -3.67 8.95 15.27
CA GLU A 63 -2.29 8.61 15.60
C GLU A 63 -1.88 7.25 15.03
N THR A 64 -2.67 6.19 15.27
CA THR A 64 -2.43 4.84 14.71
C THR A 64 -2.29 4.88 13.19
N ILE A 65 -3.19 5.60 12.50
CA ILE A 65 -3.13 5.71 11.03
C ILE A 65 -1.89 6.49 10.58
N MET A 66 -1.58 7.63 11.20
CA MET A 66 -0.42 8.46 10.84
C MET A 66 0.91 7.71 11.04
N CYS A 67 1.02 6.95 12.13
CA CYS A 67 2.19 6.13 12.42
C CYS A 67 2.33 4.94 11.45
N ALA A 68 1.23 4.32 11.06
CA ALA A 68 1.26 3.17 10.15
C ALA A 68 1.44 3.56 8.67
N ALA A 69 1.04 4.78 8.27
CA ALA A 69 1.14 5.26 6.89
C ALA A 69 2.60 5.42 6.44
N ASP A 70 2.82 5.19 5.14
CA ASP A 70 4.15 5.13 4.55
C ASP A 70 4.21 5.89 3.21
N PRO A 71 5.29 6.63 2.92
CA PRO A 71 5.43 7.41 1.69
C PRO A 71 5.69 6.57 0.43
N GLY A 72 6.06 5.29 0.55
CA GLY A 72 6.50 4.48 -0.59
C GLY A 72 5.37 3.99 -1.51
N CYS A 73 4.10 4.17 -1.15
CA CYS A 73 3.00 3.87 -2.07
C CYS A 73 2.93 4.92 -3.18
N ASP A 74 3.03 4.50 -4.43
CA ASP A 74 3.01 5.37 -5.61
C ASP A 74 1.58 5.82 -5.96
N ASN A 75 0.59 4.99 -5.63
CA ASN A 75 -0.81 5.27 -5.94
C ASN A 75 -1.76 4.83 -4.80
N PRO A 76 -3.04 5.26 -4.84
CA PRO A 76 -4.02 4.91 -3.81
C PRO A 76 -4.29 3.41 -3.65
N ALA A 77 -4.17 2.61 -4.71
CA ALA A 77 -4.39 1.18 -4.66
C ALA A 77 -3.28 0.49 -3.84
N GLU A 78 -2.02 0.82 -4.08
CA GLU A 78 -0.90 0.34 -3.25
C GLU A 78 -1.07 0.72 -1.78
N ALA A 79 -1.53 1.94 -1.49
CA ALA A 79 -1.79 2.34 -0.11
C ALA A 79 -2.95 1.56 0.54
N ALA A 80 -3.99 1.21 -0.23
CA ALA A 80 -5.06 0.35 0.25
C ALA A 80 -4.56 -1.07 0.54
N LEU A 81 -3.72 -1.63 -0.33
CA LEU A 81 -3.08 -2.93 -0.12
C LEU A 81 -2.16 -2.91 1.10
N LEU A 82 -1.36 -1.86 1.27
CA LEU A 82 -0.50 -1.66 2.43
C LEU A 82 -1.31 -1.67 3.73
N TRP A 83 -2.46 -0.99 3.74
CA TRP A 83 -3.34 -0.98 4.90
C TRP A 83 -3.83 -2.39 5.24
N VAL A 84 -4.27 -3.18 4.25
CA VAL A 84 -4.70 -4.56 4.45
C VAL A 84 -3.57 -5.40 5.05
N ILE A 85 -2.37 -5.35 4.46
CA ILE A 85 -1.21 -6.13 4.90
C ILE A 85 -0.76 -5.74 6.31
N LYS A 86 -0.61 -4.43 6.59
CA LYS A 86 -0.25 -3.95 7.94
C LYS A 86 -1.31 -4.27 8.99
N SER A 87 -2.57 -4.48 8.58
CA SER A 87 -3.65 -4.84 9.51
C SER A 87 -3.64 -6.30 9.98
N VAL A 88 -2.73 -7.11 9.43
CA VAL A 88 -2.62 -8.55 9.74
C VAL A 88 -1.19 -8.99 10.07
N SER A 89 -0.16 -8.27 9.59
CA SER A 89 1.24 -8.69 9.73
C SER A 89 1.82 -8.39 11.11
N ALA A 90 2.58 -9.36 11.65
CA ALA A 90 3.49 -9.19 12.78
C ALA A 90 4.92 -8.86 12.34
N PHE A 91 5.24 -9.06 11.07
CA PHE A 91 6.53 -8.80 10.47
C PHE A 91 6.61 -7.38 9.93
N ASP A 92 7.83 -6.92 9.70
CA ASP A 92 8.07 -5.64 9.04
C ASP A 92 7.53 -5.65 7.60
N VAL A 93 6.74 -4.63 7.26
CA VAL A 93 6.08 -4.46 5.96
C VAL A 93 6.69 -3.24 5.29
N VAL A 94 7.51 -3.47 4.28
CA VAL A 94 8.37 -2.45 3.66
C VAL A 94 7.84 -2.13 2.26
N THR A 95 7.51 -0.87 2.03
CA THR A 95 7.15 -0.36 0.69
C THR A 95 8.39 -0.13 -0.16
N GLN A 96 8.29 -0.32 -1.47
CA GLN A 96 9.38 -0.08 -2.44
C GLN A 96 10.69 -0.77 -2.01
N HIS A 97 10.59 -1.97 -1.46
CA HIS A 97 11.74 -2.69 -0.92
C HIS A 97 12.73 -2.99 -2.04
N GLU A 98 13.98 -2.57 -1.84
CA GLU A 98 15.06 -2.81 -2.79
C GLU A 98 15.59 -4.23 -2.66
N ILE A 99 15.58 -4.94 -3.79
CA ILE A 99 16.09 -6.30 -3.92
C ILE A 99 17.17 -6.28 -4.99
N VAL A 100 18.40 -6.66 -4.62
CA VAL A 100 19.54 -6.72 -5.53
C VAL A 100 19.87 -8.17 -5.86
N ILE A 101 19.76 -8.53 -7.13
CA ILE A 101 20.04 -9.89 -7.63
C ILE A 101 20.97 -9.77 -8.83
N ASN A 102 22.15 -10.42 -8.76
CA ASN A 102 23.14 -10.41 -9.84
C ASN A 102 23.45 -9.01 -10.40
N GLY A 103 23.55 -8.01 -9.51
CA GLY A 103 23.81 -6.61 -9.86
C GLY A 103 22.61 -5.84 -10.43
N ARG A 104 21.46 -6.48 -10.62
CA ARG A 104 20.20 -5.82 -11.00
C ARG A 104 19.44 -5.40 -9.76
N ARG A 105 18.88 -4.19 -9.80
CA ARG A 105 18.06 -3.60 -8.73
C ARG A 105 16.58 -3.72 -9.08
N TYR A 106 15.82 -4.27 -8.17
CA TYR A 106 14.37 -4.41 -8.27
C TYR A 106 13.73 -3.71 -7.07
N PHE A 107 12.62 -3.03 -7.29
CA PHE A 107 11.80 -2.48 -6.22
C PHE A 107 10.47 -3.22 -6.20
N ALA A 108 10.08 -3.72 -5.04
CA ALA A 108 8.80 -4.38 -4.79
C ALA A 108 7.84 -3.37 -4.17
N ASP A 109 6.62 -3.23 -4.71
CA ASP A 109 5.63 -2.25 -4.21
C ASP A 109 5.48 -2.37 -2.69
N ILE A 110 5.27 -3.59 -2.20
CA ILE A 110 5.24 -3.94 -0.78
C ILE A 110 5.92 -5.30 -0.60
N ALA A 111 6.82 -5.41 0.38
CA ALA A 111 7.48 -6.66 0.74
C ALA A 111 7.35 -6.96 2.23
N ILE A 112 7.39 -8.24 2.57
CA ILE A 112 7.66 -8.75 3.91
C ILE A 112 9.00 -9.50 3.82
N PRO A 113 10.14 -8.81 4.03
CA PRO A 113 11.45 -9.37 3.73
C PRO A 113 11.77 -10.66 4.50
N GLU A 114 11.39 -10.71 5.78
CA GLU A 114 11.60 -11.88 6.64
C GLU A 114 10.91 -13.14 6.10
N LEU A 115 9.81 -12.98 5.36
CA LEU A 115 9.07 -14.08 4.75
C LEU A 115 9.46 -14.33 3.30
N MET A 116 10.31 -13.50 2.70
CA MET A 116 10.61 -13.48 1.26
C MET A 116 9.32 -13.36 0.42
N ILE A 117 8.39 -12.51 0.86
CA ILE A 117 7.11 -12.28 0.19
C ILE A 117 7.07 -10.87 -0.41
N ILE A 118 6.57 -10.78 -1.65
CA ILE A 118 6.26 -9.54 -2.36
C ILE A 118 4.77 -9.50 -2.65
N PHE A 119 4.16 -8.35 -2.44
CA PHE A 119 2.84 -8.01 -2.96
C PHE A 119 3.00 -6.91 -4.01
N GLU A 120 2.48 -7.13 -5.22
CA GLU A 120 2.46 -6.14 -6.30
C GLU A 120 1.02 -5.77 -6.65
N PHE A 121 0.77 -4.49 -6.93
CA PHE A 121 -0.49 -4.07 -7.51
C PHE A 121 -0.38 -4.01 -9.03
N ASP A 122 -1.14 -4.87 -9.72
CA ASP A 122 -1.18 -4.91 -11.19
C ASP A 122 -2.33 -4.05 -11.69
N GLY A 123 -2.01 -2.81 -12.08
CA GLY A 123 -2.91 -1.99 -12.87
C GLY A 123 -3.02 -2.58 -14.28
N ILE A 124 -4.24 -2.63 -14.84
CA ILE A 124 -4.60 -3.26 -16.13
C ILE A 124 -3.79 -2.78 -17.38
N GLY A 125 -2.86 -1.83 -17.25
CA GLY A 125 -2.24 -1.12 -18.38
C GLY A 125 -0.71 -1.01 -18.38
N LYS A 126 0.07 -2.03 -18.03
CA LYS A 126 1.56 -1.98 -18.13
C LYS A 126 2.15 -2.71 -19.34
N LEU A 127 1.53 -2.61 -20.50
CA LEU A 127 2.09 -3.10 -21.76
C LEU A 127 2.02 -1.99 -22.82
N GLY A 128 3.18 -1.59 -23.33
CA GLY A 128 3.40 -0.34 -24.07
C GLY A 128 2.58 -0.17 -25.36
N THR A 129 2.72 1.01 -25.98
CA THR A 129 1.87 1.45 -27.10
C THR A 129 2.29 0.93 -28.49
N ASN A 130 3.43 0.25 -28.61
CA ASN A 130 3.87 -0.42 -29.84
C ASN A 130 4.45 -1.83 -29.60
N GLU A 131 4.50 -2.65 -30.64
CA GLU A 131 4.83 -4.08 -30.58
C GLU A 131 6.28 -4.36 -30.13
N ALA A 132 7.24 -3.51 -30.51
CA ALA A 132 8.63 -3.65 -30.12
C ALA A 132 8.87 -3.33 -28.63
N ASP A 133 8.24 -2.28 -28.13
CA ASP A 133 8.27 -1.89 -26.72
C ASP A 133 7.51 -2.91 -25.87
N PHE A 134 6.40 -3.46 -26.38
CA PHE A 134 5.69 -4.57 -25.76
C PHE A 134 6.58 -5.80 -25.61
N ALA A 135 7.27 -6.22 -26.67
CA ALA A 135 8.14 -7.39 -26.64
C ALA A 135 9.35 -7.20 -25.71
N ARG A 136 9.87 -5.98 -25.58
CA ARG A 136 10.93 -5.65 -24.62
C ARG A 136 10.42 -5.65 -23.18
N ALA A 137 9.33 -4.95 -22.90
CA ALA A 137 8.70 -4.91 -21.57
C ALA A 137 8.31 -6.31 -21.08
N LYS A 138 7.78 -7.16 -21.97
CA LYS A 138 7.46 -8.56 -21.64
C LYS A 138 8.71 -9.36 -21.27
N ARG A 139 9.83 -9.20 -22.01
CA ARG A 139 11.10 -9.87 -21.70
C ARG A 139 11.67 -9.42 -20.37
N GLU A 140 11.66 -8.11 -20.10
CA GLU A 140 12.12 -7.55 -18.83
C GLU A 140 11.26 -8.03 -17.65
N TRP A 141 9.94 -8.09 -17.84
CA TRP A 141 9.01 -8.62 -16.87
C TRP A 141 9.26 -10.12 -16.55
N ILE A 142 9.44 -10.96 -17.59
CA ILE A 142 9.80 -12.38 -17.41
C ILE A 142 11.14 -12.54 -16.70
N ALA A 143 12.14 -11.74 -17.08
CA ALA A 143 13.47 -11.79 -16.47
C ALA A 143 13.41 -11.41 -14.98
N ARG A 144 12.69 -10.33 -14.63
CA ARG A 144 12.45 -9.93 -13.24
C ARG A 144 11.77 -11.04 -12.45
N ASP A 145 10.69 -11.62 -12.97
CA ASP A 145 9.95 -12.68 -12.27
C ASP A 145 10.83 -13.92 -12.03
N ASN A 146 11.62 -14.32 -13.02
CA ASN A 146 12.57 -15.42 -12.89
C ASN A 146 13.66 -15.12 -11.84
N ASP A 147 14.23 -13.92 -11.86
CA ASP A 147 15.27 -13.53 -10.91
C ASP A 147 14.74 -13.55 -9.47
N LEU A 148 13.59 -12.92 -9.23
CA LEU A 148 12.94 -12.89 -7.91
C LEU A 148 12.64 -14.30 -7.41
N ARG A 149 12.03 -15.14 -8.25
CA ARG A 149 11.70 -16.53 -7.91
C ARG A 149 12.95 -17.36 -7.62
N ALA A 150 13.99 -17.23 -8.43
CA ALA A 150 15.26 -17.94 -8.23
C ALA A 150 15.96 -17.53 -6.94
N ALA A 151 15.82 -16.26 -6.53
CA ALA A 151 16.30 -15.77 -5.24
C ALA A 151 15.41 -16.15 -4.05
N GLY A 152 14.33 -16.92 -4.27
CA GLY A 152 13.44 -17.44 -3.22
C GLY A 152 12.24 -16.54 -2.89
N TRP A 153 12.05 -15.43 -3.60
CA TRP A 153 10.91 -14.56 -3.39
C TRP A 153 9.62 -15.17 -3.94
N LYS A 154 8.52 -15.00 -3.19
CA LYS A 154 7.16 -15.32 -3.63
C LYS A 154 6.40 -14.03 -3.91
N THR A 155 5.96 -13.86 -5.14
CA THR A 155 5.20 -12.68 -5.57
C THR A 155 3.71 -13.00 -5.63
N TYR A 156 2.91 -12.21 -4.94
CA TYR A 156 1.45 -12.24 -5.01
C TYR A 156 0.96 -10.94 -5.63
N ARG A 157 0.06 -11.05 -6.62
CA ARG A 157 -0.47 -9.88 -7.33
C ARG A 157 -1.91 -9.62 -6.93
N VAL A 158 -2.19 -8.34 -6.75
CA VAL A 158 -3.53 -7.83 -6.45
C VAL A 158 -3.94 -6.91 -7.58
N SER A 159 -5.20 -7.03 -7.98
CA SER A 159 -5.80 -6.30 -9.08
C SER A 159 -7.05 -5.56 -8.61
N TRP A 160 -7.66 -4.75 -9.49
CA TRP A 160 -8.86 -3.99 -9.14
C TRP A 160 -10.03 -4.86 -8.61
N PRO A 161 -10.37 -6.01 -9.22
CA PRO A 161 -11.42 -6.90 -8.70
C PRO A 161 -11.22 -7.35 -7.25
N ASP A 162 -9.97 -7.49 -6.79
CA ASP A 162 -9.69 -7.94 -5.43
C ASP A 162 -10.13 -6.92 -4.37
N TYR A 163 -10.26 -5.64 -4.74
CA TYR A 163 -10.78 -4.58 -3.87
C TYR A 163 -12.31 -4.54 -3.82
N GLU A 164 -13.03 -5.39 -4.55
CA GLU A 164 -14.49 -5.48 -4.44
C GLU A 164 -14.95 -6.12 -3.13
N ASP A 165 -14.07 -6.87 -2.46
CA ASP A 165 -14.30 -7.44 -1.14
C ASP A 165 -13.03 -7.35 -0.29
N LEU A 166 -12.86 -6.23 0.41
CA LEU A 166 -11.69 -5.99 1.26
C LEU A 166 -11.60 -6.94 2.46
N VAL A 167 -12.73 -7.49 2.91
CA VAL A 167 -12.74 -8.50 3.99
C VAL A 167 -12.14 -9.81 3.48
N ARG A 168 -12.53 -10.23 2.27
CA ARG A 168 -11.96 -11.40 1.61
C ARG A 168 -10.49 -11.19 1.27
N LEU A 169 -10.11 -10.02 0.74
CA LEU A 169 -8.70 -9.70 0.49
C LEU A 169 -7.88 -9.80 1.78
N ARG A 170 -8.39 -9.26 2.90
CA ARG A 170 -7.73 -9.41 4.20
C ARG A 170 -7.60 -10.86 4.65
N ALA A 171 -8.66 -11.67 4.49
CA ALA A 171 -8.62 -13.08 4.85
C ALA A 171 -7.54 -13.84 4.04
N TRP A 172 -7.43 -13.55 2.75
CA TRP A 172 -6.39 -14.12 1.90
C TRP A 172 -4.97 -13.69 2.32
N VAL A 173 -4.75 -12.43 2.71
CA VAL A 173 -3.45 -12.01 3.26
C VAL A 173 -3.14 -12.72 4.59
N ILE A 174 -4.15 -12.97 5.44
CA ILE A 174 -3.97 -13.77 6.66
C ILE A 174 -3.49 -15.18 6.32
N GLU A 175 -4.05 -15.83 5.30
CA GLU A 175 -3.62 -17.17 4.87
C GLU A 175 -2.16 -17.16 4.39
N ILE A 176 -1.76 -16.15 3.63
CA ILE A 176 -0.39 -16.00 3.12
C ILE A 176 0.62 -15.83 4.26
N VAL A 177 0.34 -14.91 5.20
CA VAL A 177 1.28 -14.56 6.30
C VAL A 177 1.21 -15.59 7.43
N GLY A 178 0.05 -16.20 7.66
CA GLY A 178 -0.26 -17.08 8.78
C GLY A 178 0.55 -18.38 8.82
N LEU A 179 1.16 -18.79 7.69
CA LEU A 179 2.07 -19.94 7.67
C LEU A 179 3.31 -19.75 8.58
N ARG A 180 3.65 -18.49 8.91
CA ARG A 180 4.84 -18.14 9.71
C ARG A 180 4.50 -17.26 10.91
N GLN A 181 3.23 -16.93 11.13
CA GLN A 181 2.76 -16.07 12.20
C GLN A 181 1.72 -16.79 13.06
N SER A 182 1.95 -16.89 14.37
CA SER A 182 1.04 -17.59 15.29
C SER A 182 -0.25 -16.81 15.59
N SER A 183 -0.20 -15.47 15.59
CA SER A 183 -1.36 -14.61 15.84
C SER A 183 -1.17 -13.21 15.26
N ILE A 184 -2.27 -12.49 14.99
CA ILE A 184 -2.23 -11.09 14.53
C ILE A 184 -2.00 -10.18 15.75
N PRO A 185 -0.95 -9.34 15.80
CA PRO A 185 -0.68 -8.45 16.93
C PRO A 185 -1.78 -7.42 17.14
N ALA A 186 -1.97 -6.98 18.40
CA ALA A 186 -2.97 -5.97 18.74
C ALA A 186 -2.79 -4.64 17.99
N SER A 187 -1.55 -4.24 17.71
CA SER A 187 -1.22 -3.04 16.91
C SER A 187 -1.74 -3.16 15.47
N ALA A 188 -1.58 -4.32 14.83
CA ALA A 188 -2.10 -4.61 13.51
C ALA A 188 -3.64 -4.68 13.51
N GLN A 189 -4.23 -5.35 14.51
CA GLN A 189 -5.69 -5.41 14.67
C GLN A 189 -6.31 -4.02 14.85
N GLY A 190 -5.67 -3.13 15.63
CA GLY A 190 -6.13 -1.77 15.88
C GLY A 190 -6.12 -0.85 14.64
N LEU A 191 -5.42 -1.24 13.57
CA LEU A 191 -5.42 -0.55 12.29
C LEU A 191 -6.63 -0.97 11.42
N TRP A 192 -7.21 -2.15 11.66
CA TRP A 192 -8.36 -2.65 10.90
C TRP A 192 -9.67 -2.13 11.46
N VAL A 193 -10.46 -1.48 10.59
CA VAL A 193 -11.90 -1.32 10.78
C VAL A 193 -12.55 -1.64 9.46
N LYS A 194 -13.53 -2.56 9.49
CA LYS A 194 -14.26 -2.98 8.29
C LYS A 194 -14.73 -1.72 7.53
N PRO A 195 -14.29 -1.54 6.26
CA PRO A 195 -14.72 -0.41 5.45
C PRO A 195 -16.23 -0.38 5.32
N THR A 196 -16.83 0.82 5.34
CA THR A 196 -18.26 0.94 5.12
C THR A 196 -18.58 0.84 3.63
N LYS A 197 -19.84 0.61 3.26
CA LYS A 197 -20.27 0.62 1.85
C LYS A 197 -19.97 1.95 1.13
N ALA A 198 -19.75 3.05 1.87
CA ALA A 198 -19.35 4.33 1.28
C ALA A 198 -17.88 4.37 0.82
N CYS A 199 -17.01 3.48 1.33
CA CYS A 199 -15.64 3.28 0.87
C CYS A 199 -15.42 2.00 0.08
N ASP A 200 -16.33 1.03 0.22
CA ASP A 200 -16.23 -0.30 -0.38
C ASP A 200 -17.54 -0.65 -1.10
N GLY A 201 -18.00 0.28 -1.94
CA GLY A 201 -19.22 0.20 -2.73
C GLY A 201 -19.08 0.97 -4.05
N PRO A 202 -20.13 1.04 -4.87
CA PRO A 202 -20.10 1.70 -6.18
C PRO A 202 -19.72 3.19 -6.12
N ASP A 203 -19.99 3.86 -4.99
CA ASP A 203 -19.72 5.30 -4.78
C ASP A 203 -18.39 5.62 -4.08
N ARG A 204 -17.48 4.64 -3.97
CA ARG A 204 -16.22 4.82 -3.23
C ARG A 204 -15.36 5.95 -3.81
N ARG A 205 -14.70 6.69 -2.91
CA ARG A 205 -13.88 7.88 -3.25
C ARG A 205 -12.57 7.59 -3.99
N PHE A 206 -12.22 6.31 -4.16
CA PHE A 206 -11.20 5.84 -5.10
C PHE A 206 -11.92 4.97 -6.13
N HIS A 207 -12.43 5.60 -7.19
CA HIS A 207 -13.31 4.93 -8.15
C HIS A 207 -12.63 3.75 -8.84
N VAL A 208 -13.36 2.63 -8.89
CA VAL A 208 -13.01 1.35 -9.54
C VAL A 208 -13.51 1.31 -11.00
N THR A 209 -14.19 2.34 -11.50
CA THR A 209 -14.83 2.30 -12.82
C THR A 209 -14.08 3.11 -13.87
N TRP A 210 -13.53 2.39 -14.85
CA TRP A 210 -13.38 2.89 -16.20
C TRP A 210 -14.76 3.33 -16.71
N SER A 211 -14.85 4.54 -17.26
CA SER A 211 -16.03 4.98 -17.98
C SER A 211 -16.16 4.14 -19.25
N GLN A 212 -17.16 3.24 -19.27
CA GLN A 212 -17.60 2.45 -20.41
C GLN A 212 -18.19 3.30 -21.56
N ARG A 213 -17.60 4.46 -21.88
CA ARG A 213 -18.06 5.37 -22.95
C ARG A 213 -17.24 5.34 -24.23
N ASP A 214 -16.05 4.74 -24.26
CA ASP A 214 -15.23 4.68 -25.49
C ASP A 214 -15.11 3.27 -26.08
N ALA A 215 -16.23 2.54 -26.11
CA ALA A 215 -16.36 1.27 -26.84
C ALA A 215 -17.70 1.17 -27.58
N ARG A 216 -18.20 2.30 -28.08
CA ARG A 216 -19.21 2.35 -29.14
C ARG A 216 -18.73 3.31 -30.22
N GLY A 217 -18.11 2.74 -31.25
CA GLY A 217 -18.31 3.25 -32.60
C GLY A 217 -19.76 3.07 -33.02
#